data_AF-A0A5B7YA39-F1
#
_entry.id   AF-A0A5B7YA39-F1
#
_cell.length_a   1.000
_cell.length_b   1.000
_cell.length_c   1.000
_cell.angle_alpha   90.00
_cell.angle_beta   90.00
_cell.angle_gamma   90.00
#
_symmetry.space_group_name_H-M   'P 1'
#
loop_
_entity.id
_entity.type
_entity.pdbx_description
1 polymer ?
#
loop_
_entity_poly.entity_id
_entity_poly.type
_entity_poly.pdbx_seq_one_letter_code
_entity_poly.pdbx_strand_id
1 'polypeptide(L)'
;MKLTSRTFMRSRRGLMIQCLVKLSNLEDDAYRLTKQGLEVGLYLTLQGKVGFLKYKYFIKSLSHIAEKVQGFSGREKFSNNGMSEALKSLNHHGFLVYEYEKANLIDKHGEKRGVKIKLLKRAEYKSLLEKLGG
;
A
#
# COMPACT_ATOMS: atom_id res chain seq x y z
N MET A 1 -6.40 -12.77 23.00
CA MET A 1 -5.80 -14.04 22.52
C MET A 1 -4.49 -13.73 21.80
N LYS A 2 -3.32 -14.13 22.34
CA LYS A 2 -2.02 -13.92 21.67
C LYS A 2 -1.90 -14.89 20.50
N LEU A 3 -1.69 -14.38 19.29
CA LEU A 3 -1.39 -15.23 18.13
C LEU A 3 0.02 -15.81 18.29
N THR A 4 0.19 -17.12 18.08
CA THR A 4 1.52 -17.70 17.95
C THR A 4 2.20 -17.15 16.68
N SER A 5 3.54 -17.12 16.65
CA SER A 5 4.30 -16.61 15.50
C SER A 5 3.84 -17.23 14.17
N ARG A 6 3.66 -18.56 14.13
CA ARG A 6 3.14 -19.27 12.94
C ARG A 6 1.74 -18.80 12.51
N THR A 7 0.83 -18.58 13.46
CA THR A 7 -0.54 -18.15 13.14
C THR A 7 -0.56 -16.70 12.65
N PHE A 8 0.28 -15.83 13.22
CA PHE A 8 0.43 -14.46 12.73
C PHE A 8 0.95 -14.42 11.29
N MET A 9 1.98 -15.20 10.97
CA MET A 9 2.56 -15.25 9.62
C MET A 9 1.58 -15.73 8.54
N ARG A 10 0.56 -16.52 8.93
CA ARG A 10 -0.53 -16.98 8.04
C ARG A 10 -1.68 -15.98 7.89
N SER A 11 -1.71 -14.95 8.73
CA SER A 11 -2.71 -13.88 8.64
C SER A 11 -2.44 -12.97 7.44
N ARG A 12 -3.47 -12.23 6.97
CA ARG A 12 -3.29 -11.25 5.88
C ARG A 12 -2.16 -10.26 6.17
N ARG A 13 -2.07 -9.78 7.41
CA ARG A 13 -1.03 -8.84 7.84
C ARG A 13 0.36 -9.46 7.85
N GLY A 14 0.49 -10.69 8.38
CA GLY A 14 1.76 -11.41 8.34
C GLY A 14 2.25 -11.64 6.91
N LEU A 15 1.33 -11.97 6.00
CA LEU A 15 1.65 -12.11 4.57
C LEU A 15 2.06 -10.78 3.93
N MET A 16 1.37 -9.68 4.25
CA MET A 16 1.74 -8.34 3.77
C MET A 16 3.16 -7.95 4.20
N ILE A 17 3.53 -8.18 5.46
CA ILE A 17 4.87 -7.90 5.97
C ILE A 17 5.90 -8.76 5.23
N GLN A 18 5.64 -10.06 5.06
CA GLN A 18 6.54 -10.95 4.31
C GLN A 18 6.73 -10.50 2.86
N CYS A 19 5.64 -10.10 2.18
CA CYS A 19 5.72 -9.56 0.83
C CYS A 19 6.60 -8.31 0.81
N LEU A 20 6.38 -7.34 1.72
CA LEU A 20 7.19 -6.11 1.77
C LEU A 20 8.68 -6.40 2.00
N VAL A 21 9.02 -7.35 2.87
CA VAL A 21 10.42 -7.74 3.12
C VAL A 21 11.03 -8.39 1.87
N LYS A 22 10.31 -9.27 1.16
CA LYS A 22 10.84 -9.84 -0.08
C LYS A 22 10.97 -8.77 -1.18
N LEU A 23 9.96 -7.92 -1.34
CA LEU A 23 9.95 -6.81 -2.30
C LEU A 23 11.07 -5.79 -2.03
N SER A 24 11.42 -5.51 -0.78
CA SER A 24 12.51 -4.58 -0.46
C SER A 24 13.90 -5.10 -0.85
N ASN A 25 14.02 -6.40 -1.11
CA ASN A 25 15.26 -7.04 -1.55
C ASN A 25 15.26 -7.36 -3.05
N LEU A 26 14.21 -7.00 -3.80
CA LEU A 26 14.23 -7.15 -5.25
C LEU A 26 15.13 -6.09 -5.88
N GLU A 27 16.00 -6.54 -6.77
CA GLU A 27 16.75 -5.69 -7.68
C GLU A 27 15.92 -5.50 -8.96
N ASP A 28 15.04 -4.49 -8.93
CA ASP A 28 14.30 -3.98 -10.08
C ASP A 28 14.70 -2.51 -10.28
N ASP A 29 15.54 -2.23 -11.27
CA ASP A 29 16.13 -0.90 -11.47
C ASP A 29 15.10 0.20 -11.74
N ALA A 30 13.96 -0.13 -12.36
CA ALA A 30 12.94 0.85 -12.71
C ALA A 30 11.94 1.11 -11.58
N TYR A 31 11.65 0.11 -10.75
CA TYR A 31 10.61 0.20 -9.70
C TYR A 31 11.09 -0.22 -8.32
N ARG A 32 12.39 -0.12 -8.04
CA ARG A 32 12.99 -0.45 -6.74
C ARG A 32 12.20 0.15 -5.59
N LEU A 33 11.87 -0.69 -4.60
CA LEU A 33 11.14 -0.24 -3.43
C LEU A 33 12.05 0.63 -2.56
N THR A 34 11.88 1.95 -2.63
CA THR A 34 12.65 2.90 -1.84
C THR A 34 12.28 2.80 -0.35
N LYS A 35 13.10 3.40 0.53
CA LYS A 35 12.78 3.51 1.96
C LYS A 35 11.41 4.15 2.21
N GLN A 36 11.04 5.15 1.40
CA GLN A 36 9.70 5.76 1.43
C GLN A 36 8.61 4.78 1.00
N GLY A 37 8.84 4.00 -0.07
CA GLY A 37 7.93 2.93 -0.51
C GLY A 37 7.67 1.90 0.59
N LEU A 38 8.71 1.51 1.33
CA LEU A 38 8.59 0.58 2.45
C LEU A 38 7.76 1.17 3.60
N GLU A 39 7.99 2.43 3.97
CA GLU A 39 7.22 3.12 5.02
C GLU A 39 5.74 3.24 4.66
N VAL A 40 5.43 3.57 3.40
CA VAL A 40 4.06 3.57 2.88
C VAL A 40 3.44 2.18 2.96
N GLY A 41 4.17 1.15 2.53
CA GLY A 41 3.71 -0.23 2.60
C GLY A 41 3.41 -0.67 4.04
N LEU A 42 4.28 -0.33 4.99
CA LEU A 42 4.10 -0.64 6.41
C LEU A 42 2.92 0.11 7.02
N TYR A 43 2.77 1.40 6.70
CA TYR A 43 1.60 2.20 7.11
C TYR A 43 0.30 1.54 6.66
N LEU A 44 0.19 1.20 5.37
CA LEU A 44 -0.99 0.55 4.82
C LEU A 44 -1.26 -0.83 5.43
N THR A 45 -0.19 -1.57 5.75
CA THR A 45 -0.27 -2.86 6.45
C THR A 45 -0.86 -2.74 7.85
N LEU A 46 -0.51 -1.69 8.59
CA LEU A 46 -1.05 -1.42 9.93
C LEU A 46 -2.53 -1.05 9.87
N GLN A 47 -2.90 -0.21 8.91
CA GLN A 47 -4.28 0.23 8.72
C GLN A 47 -5.22 -0.94 8.34
N GLY A 48 -4.70 -2.03 7.77
CA GLY A 48 -5.45 -3.25 7.42
C GLY A 48 -6.19 -3.98 8.55
N LYS A 49 -5.92 -3.63 9.82
CA LYS A 49 -6.57 -4.22 11.01
C LYS A 49 -7.78 -3.41 11.50
N VAL A 50 -7.74 -2.09 11.34
CA VAL A 50 -8.83 -1.22 11.80
C VAL A 50 -9.93 -1.36 10.77
N GLY A 51 -11.13 -1.78 11.18
CA GLY A 51 -12.28 -2.05 10.29
C GLY A 51 -12.67 -0.92 9.32
N PHE A 52 -12.00 0.24 9.42
CA PHE A 52 -11.88 1.27 8.41
C PHE A 52 -11.51 0.68 7.03
N LEU A 53 -10.48 -0.19 6.89
CA LEU A 53 -9.96 -0.64 5.58
C LEU A 53 -10.65 -1.86 4.94
N LYS A 54 -11.95 -1.71 4.63
CA LYS A 54 -12.69 -2.65 3.75
C LYS A 54 -12.31 -2.47 2.27
N TYR A 55 -11.29 -3.20 1.83
CA TYR A 55 -10.99 -3.60 0.43
C TYR A 55 -10.84 -2.54 -0.69
N LYS A 56 -11.35 -1.32 -0.57
CA LYS A 56 -11.20 -0.24 -1.55
C LYS A 56 -11.27 1.10 -0.81
N TYR A 57 -10.21 1.90 -0.92
CA TYR A 57 -10.20 3.27 -0.46
C TYR A 57 -10.41 4.22 -1.60
N PHE A 58 -11.20 5.25 -1.32
CA PHE A 58 -11.14 6.51 -2.02
C PHE A 58 -10.55 7.54 -1.03
N ILE A 59 -9.35 8.04 -1.31
CA ILE A 59 -8.68 9.05 -0.50
C ILE A 59 -8.73 10.37 -1.25
N LYS A 60 -9.15 11.44 -0.56
CA LYS A 60 -9.39 12.75 -1.18
C LYS A 60 -8.16 13.30 -1.94
N SER A 61 -6.94 13.03 -1.49
CA SER A 61 -5.72 13.49 -2.15
C SER A 61 -4.49 12.69 -1.72
N LEU A 62 -3.42 12.75 -2.52
CA LEU A 62 -2.10 12.22 -2.15
C LEU A 62 -1.55 12.90 -0.88
N SER A 63 -1.79 14.21 -0.73
CA SER A 63 -1.31 14.98 0.43
C SER A 63 -1.88 14.48 1.74
N HIS A 64 -3.16 14.08 1.75
CA HIS A 64 -3.76 13.48 2.94
C HIS A 64 -3.07 12.17 3.34
N ILE A 65 -2.67 11.35 2.37
CA ILE A 65 -1.93 10.10 2.65
C ILE A 65 -0.53 10.45 3.14
N ALA A 66 0.13 11.40 2.48
CA ALA A 66 1.47 11.84 2.83
C ALA A 66 1.55 12.32 4.28
N GLU A 67 0.59 13.14 4.73
CA GLU A 67 0.50 13.59 6.14
C GLU A 67 0.35 12.42 7.13
N LYS A 68 -0.49 11.42 6.80
CA LYS A 68 -0.68 10.26 7.67
C LYS A 68 0.54 9.36 7.72
N VAL A 69 1.20 9.14 6.59
CA VAL A 69 2.45 8.38 6.50
C VAL A 69 3.58 9.14 7.20
N GLN A 70 3.60 10.46 7.11
CA GLN A 70 4.56 11.31 7.81
C GLN A 70 4.42 11.14 9.32
N GLY A 71 3.21 11.28 9.87
CA GLY A 71 2.95 11.07 11.30
C GLY A 71 3.27 9.64 11.77
N PHE A 72 3.13 8.65 10.88
CA PHE A 72 3.52 7.26 11.17
C PHE A 72 5.04 7.02 11.12
N SER A 73 5.72 7.59 10.13
CA SER A 73 7.16 7.35 9.87
C SER A 73 8.07 8.23 10.73
N GLY A 74 7.56 9.32 11.29
CA GLY A 74 8.35 10.31 12.01
C GLY A 74 9.24 11.18 11.10
N ARG A 75 9.03 11.15 9.78
CA ARG A 75 9.77 12.00 8.84
C ARG A 75 9.33 13.46 8.94
N GLU A 76 10.26 14.38 8.69
CA GLU A 76 9.96 15.82 8.65
C GLU A 76 9.11 16.22 7.43
N LYS A 77 9.24 15.51 6.30
CA LYS A 77 8.48 15.81 5.09
C LYS A 77 8.27 14.58 4.21
N PHE A 78 7.04 14.41 3.72
CA PHE A 78 6.68 13.43 2.71
C PHE A 78 6.08 14.18 1.51
N SER A 79 6.76 14.16 0.35
CA SER A 79 6.29 14.90 -0.83
C SER A 79 5.17 14.16 -1.56
N ASN A 80 4.30 14.89 -2.25
CA ASN A 80 3.25 14.29 -3.08
C ASN A 80 3.84 13.42 -4.20
N ASN A 81 4.97 13.82 -4.78
CA ASN A 81 5.66 13.06 -5.83
C ASN A 81 6.22 11.75 -5.28
N GLY A 82 6.93 11.80 -4.14
CA GLY A 82 7.44 10.60 -3.48
C GLY A 82 6.32 9.66 -3.05
N MET A 83 5.16 10.19 -2.63
CA MET A 83 3.96 9.40 -2.35
C MET A 83 3.41 8.72 -3.60
N SER A 84 3.33 9.43 -4.72
CA SER A 84 2.86 8.84 -5.98
C SER A 84 3.83 7.75 -6.47
N GLU A 85 5.13 8.00 -6.43
CA GLU A 85 6.16 7.03 -6.81
C GLU A 85 6.13 5.79 -5.93
N ALA A 86 6.02 5.97 -4.61
CA ALA A 86 5.86 4.86 -3.66
C ALA A 86 4.64 4.00 -3.99
N LEU A 87 3.48 4.61 -4.25
CA LEU A 87 2.26 3.88 -4.61
C LEU A 87 2.38 3.17 -5.97
N LYS A 88 3.03 3.81 -6.96
CA LYS A 88 3.30 3.20 -8.26
C LYS A 88 4.23 2.00 -8.14
N SER A 89 5.32 2.10 -7.38
CA SER A 89 6.25 1.00 -7.13
C SER A 89 5.53 -0.17 -6.43
N LEU A 90 4.78 0.11 -5.35
CA LEU A 90 3.98 -0.92 -4.67
C LEU A 90 2.92 -1.57 -5.58
N ASN A 91 2.31 -0.80 -6.48
CA ASN A 91 1.34 -1.30 -7.45
C ASN A 91 1.99 -2.17 -8.53
N HIS A 92 3.13 -1.73 -9.07
CA HIS A 92 3.93 -2.46 -10.06
C HIS A 92 4.31 -3.84 -9.53
N HIS A 93 4.77 -3.91 -8.28
CA HIS A 93 5.12 -5.15 -7.59
C HIS A 93 3.89 -5.97 -7.14
N GLY A 94 2.68 -5.55 -7.50
CA GLY A 94 1.44 -6.24 -7.17
C GLY A 94 1.14 -6.28 -5.67
N PHE A 95 1.73 -5.41 -4.85
CA PHE A 95 1.44 -5.35 -3.41
C PHE A 95 0.06 -4.74 -3.14
N LEU A 96 -0.36 -3.79 -3.96
CA LEU A 96 -1.66 -3.13 -3.86
C LEU A 96 -2.16 -2.80 -5.27
N VAL A 97 -3.42 -2.35 -5.36
CA VAL A 97 -3.95 -1.71 -6.56
C VAL A 97 -4.02 -0.21 -6.30
N TYR A 98 -3.35 0.57 -7.14
CA TYR A 98 -3.35 2.03 -7.12
C TYR A 98 -3.93 2.59 -8.42
N GLU A 99 -5.01 3.36 -8.30
CA GLU A 99 -5.64 4.07 -9.40
C GLU A 99 -5.68 5.56 -9.05
N TYR A 100 -5.16 6.40 -9.94
CA TYR A 100 -5.30 7.85 -9.83
C TYR A 100 -6.46 8.28 -10.73
N GLU A 101 -7.60 8.65 -10.14
CA GLU A 101 -8.71 9.17 -10.92
C GLU A 101 -8.41 10.60 -11.35
N LYS A 102 -8.07 10.76 -12.64
CA LYS A 102 -8.16 12.07 -13.31
C LYS A 102 -9.64 12.40 -13.45
N ALA A 103 -10.01 13.66 -13.22
CA ALA A 103 -11.38 14.14 -13.43
C ALA A 103 -11.78 13.86 -14.88
N ASN A 104 -12.75 12.98 -15.10
CA ASN A 104 -13.24 12.66 -16.43
C ASN A 104 -14.73 13.01 -16.47
N LEU A 105 -15.01 14.16 -17.08
CA LEU A 105 -16.33 14.66 -17.49
C LEU A 105 -17.23 15.11 -16.32
N ILE A 106 -17.23 16.43 -16.15
CA ILE A 106 -17.91 17.26 -15.13
C ILE A 106 -19.45 17.06 -15.11
N ASP A 107 -20.04 16.39 -16.10
CA ASP A 107 -21.47 16.55 -16.39
C ASP A 107 -22.44 15.53 -15.78
N LYS A 108 -22.01 14.45 -15.10
CA LYS A 108 -22.97 13.41 -14.66
C LYS A 108 -22.94 12.99 -13.20
N HIS A 109 -21.83 13.16 -12.50
CA HIS A 109 -21.73 12.80 -11.09
C HIS A 109 -20.84 13.84 -10.42
N GLY A 110 -21.19 14.36 -9.23
CA GLY A 110 -20.34 15.29 -8.49
C GLY A 110 -18.99 14.66 -8.11
N GLU A 111 -18.05 14.63 -9.05
CA GLU A 111 -16.84 13.82 -8.98
C GLU A 111 -15.89 14.36 -7.91
N LYS A 112 -15.66 13.55 -6.88
CA LYS A 112 -14.55 13.81 -5.96
C LYS A 112 -13.27 13.42 -6.70
N ARG A 113 -12.36 14.37 -6.92
CA ARG A 113 -10.96 14.08 -7.28
C ARG A 113 -10.35 13.22 -6.17
N GLY A 114 -9.56 12.21 -6.50
CA GLY A 114 -8.96 11.37 -5.46
C GLY A 114 -8.06 10.24 -5.93
N VAL A 115 -7.52 9.56 -4.93
CA VAL A 115 -6.61 8.42 -5.06
C VAL A 115 -7.33 7.19 -4.58
N LYS A 116 -7.43 6.18 -5.44
CA LYS A 116 -7.97 4.88 -5.08
C LYS A 116 -6.84 3.93 -4.72
N ILE A 117 -6.91 3.37 -3.51
CA ILE A 117 -5.96 2.34 -3.04
C ILE A 117 -6.75 1.14 -2.57
N LYS A 118 -6.43 -0.03 -3.14
CA LYS A 118 -7.02 -1.30 -2.74
C LYS A 118 -5.93 -2.25 -2.27
N LEU A 119 -6.05 -2.69 -1.02
CA LEU A 119 -5.23 -3.76 -0.49
C LEU A 119 -5.79 -5.12 -0.93
N LEU A 120 -4.90 -6.04 -1.26
CA LEU A 120 -5.27 -7.36 -1.75
C LEU A 120 -5.92 -8.24 -0.68
N LYS A 121 -6.67 -9.26 -1.09
CA LYS A 121 -7.18 -10.29 -0.19
C LYS A 121 -6.04 -11.17 0.30
N ARG A 122 -6.29 -11.94 1.37
CA ARG A 122 -5.32 -12.88 1.94
C ARG A 122 -4.77 -13.86 0.88
N ALA A 123 -5.63 -14.44 0.05
CA ALA A 123 -5.24 -15.39 -0.99
C ALA A 123 -4.31 -14.76 -2.04
N GLU A 124 -4.58 -13.51 -2.42
CA GLU A 124 -3.77 -12.76 -3.38
C GLU A 124 -2.37 -12.47 -2.81
N TYR A 125 -2.25 -12.08 -1.53
CA TYR A 125 -0.93 -11.93 -0.89
C TYR A 125 -0.18 -13.26 -0.75
N LYS A 126 -0.88 -14.37 -0.53
CA LYS A 126 -0.26 -15.71 -0.53
C LYS A 126 0.34 -16.02 -1.91
N SER A 127 -0.43 -15.78 -2.97
CA SER A 127 0.03 -15.97 -4.35
C SER A 127 1.19 -15.04 -4.71
N LEU A 128 1.16 -13.78 -4.27
CA LEU A 128 2.28 -12.86 -4.46
C LEU A 128 3.55 -13.39 -3.77
N LEU A 129 3.44 -13.84 -2.52
CA LEU A 129 4.59 -14.37 -1.79
C LEU A 129 5.19 -15.62 -2.44
N GLU A 130 4.35 -16.49 -3.01
CA GLU A 130 4.79 -17.65 -3.79
C GLU A 130 5.57 -17.24 -5.04
N LYS A 131 5.10 -16.21 -5.77
CA LYS A 131 5.81 -15.64 -6.94
C LYS A 131 7.15 -15.01 -6.58
N LEU A 132 7.26 -14.44 -5.39
CA LEU A 132 8.50 -13.85 -4.86
C LEU A 132 9.50 -14.89 -4.33
N GLY A 133 9.35 -16.16 -4.72
CA GLY A 133 10.25 -17.26 -4.39
C GLY A 133 10.00 -17.84 -3.02
N GLY A 134 8.80 -18.41 -2.81
CA GLY A 134 8.33 -19.10 -1.60
C GLY A 134 9.43 -19.68 -0.73
#